data_AF-A0A7J4AX95-F1
#
_entry.id   AF-A0A7J4AX95-F1
#
_cell.length_a   1.000
_cell.length_b   1.000
_cell.length_c   1.000
_cell.angle_alpha   90.00
_cell.angle_beta   90.00
_cell.angle_gamma   90.00
#
_symmetry.space_group_name_H-M   'P 1'
#
loop_
_entity.id
_entity.type
_entity.pdbx_description
1 polymer ?
#
loop_
_entity_poly.entity_id
_entity_poly.type
_entity_poly.pdbx_seq_one_letter_code
_entity_poly.pdbx_strand_id
1 'polypeptide(L)'
;MPVFLEDFARLVEDKQRELKDRIFKGKPNFLEEDFKRHLVSHWTLLDYLEKFSMDPGEFDVLAVDSSVYTNLLSNGGVFYI
;
A
#
# COMPACT_ATOMS: atom_id res chain seq x y z
N MET A 1 -29.53 -3.49 -21.45
CA MET A 1 -28.12 -3.36 -21.05
C MET A 1 -27.30 -4.18 -22.04
N PRO A 2 -26.17 -3.68 -22.58
CA PRO A 2 -25.33 -4.46 -23.48
C PRO A 2 -24.88 -5.78 -22.84
N VAL A 3 -24.95 -6.88 -23.58
CA VAL A 3 -24.59 -8.24 -23.11
C VAL A 3 -23.16 -8.28 -22.54
N PHE A 4 -22.22 -7.54 -23.14
CA PHE A 4 -20.84 -7.49 -22.67
C PHE A 4 -20.68 -6.91 -21.26
N LEU A 5 -21.57 -6.01 -20.83
CA LEU A 5 -21.51 -5.44 -19.48
C LEU A 5 -22.02 -6.43 -18.43
N GLU A 6 -22.99 -7.28 -18.80
CA GLU A 6 -23.49 -8.35 -17.93
C GLU A 6 -22.43 -9.45 -17.77
N ASP A 7 -21.77 -9.84 -18.86
CA ASP A 7 -20.67 -10.80 -18.84
C ASP A 7 -19.46 -10.27 -18.05
N PHE A 8 -19.12 -8.99 -18.21
CA PHE A 8 -18.07 -8.35 -17.43
C PHE A 8 -18.41 -8.28 -15.94
N ALA A 9 -19.65 -7.93 -15.58
CA ALA A 9 -20.09 -7.86 -14.19
C ALA A 9 -19.97 -9.22 -13.49
N ARG A 10 -20.40 -10.31 -14.15
CA ARG A 10 -20.24 -11.68 -13.64
C ARG A 10 -18.78 -12.06 -13.42
N LEU A 11 -17.91 -11.75 -14.38
CA LEU A 11 -16.47 -12.02 -14.27
C LEU A 11 -15.84 -11.28 -13.08
N VAL A 12 -16.24 -10.03 -12.84
CA VAL A 12 -15.76 -9.22 -11.71
C VAL A 12 -16.21 -9.81 -10.38
N GLU A 13 -17.47 -10.25 -10.26
CA GLU A 13 -17.99 -10.87 -9.04
C GLU A 13 -17.23 -12.15 -8.67
N ASP A 14 -16.96 -13.02 -9.66
CA ASP A 14 -16.21 -14.26 -9.46
C ASP A 14 -14.77 -13.97 -9.04
N LYS A 15 -14.11 -12.99 -9.69
CA LYS A 15 -12.76 -12.56 -9.32
C LYS A 15 -12.69 -11.91 -7.94
N GLN A 16 -13.70 -11.13 -7.57
CA GLN A 16 -13.80 -10.53 -6.25
C GLN A 16 -13.95 -11.59 -5.16
N ARG A 17 -14.76 -12.63 -5.41
CA ARG A 17 -14.92 -13.76 -4.49
C ARG A 17 -13.63 -14.55 -4.33
N GLU A 18 -12.94 -14.85 -5.44
CA GLU A 18 -11.63 -15.52 -5.44
C GLU A 18 -10.58 -14.73 -4.64
N LEU A 19 -10.52 -13.40 -4.84
CA LEU A 19 -9.61 -12.52 -4.12
C LEU A 19 -9.92 -12.47 -2.63
N LYS A 20 -11.20 -12.33 -2.25
CA LYS A 20 -11.64 -12.38 -0.85
C LYS A 20 -11.21 -13.70 -0.21
N ASP A 21 -11.48 -14.82 -0.87
CA ASP A 21 -11.07 -16.13 -0.41
C ASP A 21 -9.56 -16.24 -0.23
N ARG A 22 -8.76 -15.68 -1.14
CA ARG A 22 -7.28 -15.67 -1.03
C ARG A 22 -6.75 -14.79 0.10
N ILE A 23 -7.42 -13.67 0.38
CA ILE A 23 -7.07 -12.77 1.49
C ILE A 23 -7.42 -13.44 2.82
N PHE A 24 -8.62 -14.00 2.94
CA PHE A 24 -9.10 -14.64 4.18
C PHE A 24 -8.42 -15.97 4.46
N LYS A 25 -8.21 -16.81 3.44
CA LYS A 25 -7.44 -18.06 3.55
C LYS A 25 -5.93 -17.80 3.46
N GLY A 26 -5.50 -16.58 3.80
CA GLY A 26 -4.16 -16.02 3.57
C GLY A 26 -3.09 -17.10 3.54
N LYS A 27 -2.22 -17.07 2.50
CA LYS A 27 -1.01 -17.89 2.52
C LYS A 27 -0.41 -17.76 3.92
N PRO A 28 -0.15 -18.86 4.66
CA PRO A 28 0.49 -18.77 5.96
C PRO A 28 1.73 -17.93 5.76
N ASN A 29 1.77 -16.77 6.40
CA ASN A 29 2.93 -15.91 6.33
C ASN A 29 4.00 -16.65 7.13
N PHE A 30 4.90 -17.35 6.42
CA PHE A 30 5.95 -18.15 7.05
C PHE A 30 6.87 -17.31 7.94
N LEU A 31 6.86 -15.99 7.74
CA LEU A 31 7.60 -15.03 8.53
C LEU A 31 6.78 -14.46 9.68
N GLU A 32 5.51 -14.80 9.86
CA GLU A 32 4.67 -14.21 10.91
C GLU A 32 5.20 -14.51 12.31
N GLU A 33 5.55 -15.77 12.57
CA GLU A 33 6.06 -16.18 13.88
C GLU A 33 7.49 -15.69 14.11
N ASP A 34 8.33 -15.67 13.07
CA ASP A 34 9.67 -15.08 13.15
C ASP A 34 9.59 -13.55 13.33
N PHE A 35 8.69 -12.87 12.64
CA PHE A 35 8.45 -11.45 12.78
C PHE A 35 7.94 -11.12 14.18
N LYS A 36 6.93 -11.83 14.70
CA LYS A 36 6.44 -11.65 16.08
C LYS A 36 7.57 -11.84 17.10
N ARG A 37 8.45 -12.84 16.91
CA ARG A 37 9.58 -13.11 17.81
C ARG A 37 10.58 -11.95 17.87
N HIS A 38 10.85 -11.29 16.74
CA HIS A 38 11.83 -10.20 16.68
C HIS A 38 11.21 -8.81 16.86
N LEU A 39 9.93 -8.63 16.52
CA LEU A 39 9.23 -7.36 16.63
C LEU A 39 9.15 -6.93 18.10
N VAL A 40 8.72 -7.83 18.99
CA VAL A 40 8.53 -7.49 20.41
C VAL A 40 9.85 -7.07 21.08
N SER A 41 10.99 -7.61 20.63
CA SER A 41 12.31 -7.27 21.18
C SER A 41 12.92 -5.99 20.64
N HIS A 42 12.45 -5.49 19.49
CA HIS A 42 13.00 -4.28 18.84
C HIS A 42 12.00 -3.12 18.72
N TRP A 43 10.72 -3.36 19.02
CA TRP A 43 9.69 -2.34 19.05
C TRP A 43 9.73 -1.60 20.39
N THR A 44 10.03 -0.30 20.34
CA THR A 44 9.98 0.57 21.53
C THR A 44 8.80 1.52 21.40
N LEU A 45 8.03 1.66 22.48
CA LEU A 45 6.94 2.63 22.54
C LEU A 45 7.50 4.05 22.40
N LEU A 46 6.80 4.88 21.61
CA LEU A 46 7.16 6.27 21.34
C LEU A 46 7.09 7.16 22.61
N ASP A 47 6.56 6.64 23.71
CA ASP A 47 6.48 7.29 25.02
C ASP A 47 7.87 7.63 25.60
N TYR A 48 8.94 7.02 25.06
CA TYR A 48 10.35 7.33 25.37
C TYR A 48 10.93 8.49 24.54
N LEU A 49 10.12 9.15 23.71
CA LEU A 49 10.56 10.25 22.84
C LEU A 49 11.09 11.45 23.61
N GLU A 50 10.66 11.74 24.83
CA GLU A 50 11.18 12.89 25.61
C GLU A 50 12.71 12.89 25.77
N LYS A 51 13.36 11.72 25.65
CA LYS A 51 14.83 11.57 25.67
C LYS A 51 15.52 11.83 24.33
N PHE A 52 14.77 11.83 23.23
CA PHE A 52 15.23 11.95 21.85
C PHE A 52 14.55 13.10 21.07
N SER A 53 13.54 13.74 21.67
CA SER A 53 12.75 14.81 21.09
C SER A 53 13.40 16.15 21.41
N MET A 54 14.01 16.76 20.40
CA MET A 54 13.94 18.22 20.32
C MET A 54 12.49 18.63 20.04
N ASP A 55 12.13 19.86 20.40
CA ASP A 55 10.81 20.41 20.06
C ASP A 55 10.60 20.25 18.55
N PRO A 56 9.49 19.63 18.07
CA PRO A 56 9.20 19.50 16.65
C PRO A 56 9.28 20.83 15.88
N GLY A 57 9.08 21.97 16.56
CA GLY A 57 9.25 23.32 15.99
C GLY A 57 10.71 23.76 15.77
N GLU A 58 11.69 23.08 16.37
CA GLU A 58 13.13 23.31 16.18
C GLU A 58 13.72 22.49 15.02
N PHE A 59 12.94 21.55 14.46
CA PHE A 59 13.33 20.77 13.30
C PHE A 59 13.04 21.54 12.00
N ASP A 60 14.09 22.08 11.37
CA ASP A 60 14.02 22.56 9.98
C ASP A 60 14.08 21.38 9.00
N VAL A 61 13.11 20.48 9.11
CA VAL A 61 13.01 19.26 8.29
C VAL A 61 11.94 19.45 7.23
N LEU A 62 12.35 19.47 5.97
CA LEU A 62 11.46 19.48 4.82
C LEU A 62 11.33 18.06 4.25
N ALA A 63 10.16 17.45 4.42
CA ALA A 63 9.81 16.24 3.70
C ALA A 63 9.30 16.61 2.30
N VAL A 64 9.91 16.03 1.26
CA VAL A 64 9.49 16.23 -0.13
C VAL A 64 9.13 14.89 -0.73
N ASP A 65 7.96 14.82 -1.35
CA ASP A 65 7.51 13.69 -2.16
C ASP A 65 7.03 14.21 -3.52
N SER A 66 7.08 13.36 -4.53
CA SER A 66 6.67 13.70 -5.90
C SER A 66 5.93 12.53 -6.53
N SER A 67 4.90 12.84 -7.28
CA SER A 67 4.23 11.89 -8.17
C SER A 67 4.35 12.37 -9.61
N VAL A 68 4.25 11.43 -10.54
CA VAL A 68 4.29 11.71 -11.97
C VAL A 68 3.12 10.99 -12.62
N TYR A 69 2.36 11.75 -13.41
CA TYR A 69 1.41 11.21 -14.37
C TYR A 69 2.07 11.17 -15.74
N THR A 70 1.93 10.06 -16.47
CA THR A 70 2.38 9.96 -17.86
C THR A 70 1.28 9.39 -18.75
N ASN A 71 1.23 9.85 -20.00
CA ASN A 71 0.33 9.32 -21.02
C ASN A 71 1.02 9.29 -22.39
N LEU A 72 0.81 8.21 -23.13
CA LEU A 72 1.29 8.04 -24.49
C LEU A 72 0.30 8.68 -25.46
N LEU A 73 0.80 9.61 -26.28
CA LEU A 73 0.04 10.26 -27.34
C LEU A 73 0.06 9.39 -28.60
N SER A 74 -1.01 9.45 -29.39
CA SER A 74 -1.16 8.65 -30.62
C SER A 74 -0.12 8.97 -31.70
N ASN A 75 0.56 10.13 -31.61
CA ASN A 75 1.68 10.51 -32.47
C ASN A 75 3.04 9.96 -31.97
N GLY A 76 3.04 9.11 -30.94
CA GLY A 76 4.25 8.57 -30.31
C GLY A 76 4.91 9.50 -29.30
N GLY A 77 4.33 10.67 -29.01
CA GLY A 77 4.80 11.55 -27.94
C GLY A 77 4.43 11.05 -26.54
N VAL A 78 5.10 11.57 -25.51
CA VAL A 78 4.75 11.34 -24.10
C VAL A 78 4.34 12.66 -23.47
N PHE A 79 3.14 12.71 -22.90
CA PHE A 79 2.66 13.80 -22.06
C PHE A 79 2.88 13.43 -20.59
N TYR A 80 3.42 14.34 -19.78
CA TYR A 80 3.63 14.10 -18.36
C TYR A 80 3.40 15.35 -17.52
N ILE A 81 2.94 15.15 -16.28
CA ILE A 81 2.75 16.17 -15.23
C ILE A 81 3.31 15.60 -13.93
#